data_AF-A0A8H5HTT1-F1
#
_entry.id   AF-A0A8H5HTT1-F1
#
_cell.length_a   1.000
_cell.length_b   1.000
_cell.length_c   1.000
_cell.angle_alpha   90.00
_cell.angle_beta   90.00
_cell.angle_gamma   90.00
#
_symmetry.space_group_name_H-M   'P 1'
#
loop_
_entity.id
_entity.type
_entity.pdbx_description
1 polymer ?
#
loop_
_entity_poly.entity_id
_entity_poly.type
_entity_poly.pdbx_seq_one_letter_code
_entity_poly.pdbx_strand_id
1 'polypeptide(L)'
;MGLLSLGTPLSWAETKKVAHHIRDHGITQFLYTWDRVKDKNGDELLWGDEIEYMVVSLDVDTKNAKLSLRQTEILAKLSAIVGHLCLDIPASVAPPTFHPEYGRYMLESTPGSPFTGSISDLLAVEKNMRYRQVASLSTNLYTYTLSKEKPGS
;
A
#
# COMPACT_ATOMS: atom_id res chain seq x y z
N MET A 1 3.73 1.96 2.95
CA MET A 1 3.21 2.76 4.08
C MET A 1 3.41 2.14 5.46
N GLY A 2 3.22 2.94 6.52
CA GLY A 2 3.70 2.74 7.90
C GLY A 2 2.95 1.74 8.78
N LEU A 3 3.61 1.33 9.87
CA LEU A 3 3.15 0.35 10.84
C LEU A 3 1.83 0.79 11.51
N LEU A 4 0.70 0.24 11.06
CA LEU A 4 -0.56 0.32 11.80
C LEU A 4 -0.55 -0.74 12.89
N SER A 5 -0.23 -0.35 14.12
CA SER A 5 -0.38 -1.18 15.29
C SER A 5 -1.64 -0.81 16.06
N LEU A 6 -2.29 -1.82 16.65
CA LEU A 6 -3.42 -1.59 17.56
C LEU A 6 -2.92 -0.85 18.80
N GLY A 7 -3.62 0.21 19.16
CA GLY A 7 -3.34 1.04 20.33
C GLY A 7 -4.59 1.76 20.82
N THR A 8 -4.46 2.50 21.92
CA THR A 8 -5.56 3.34 22.43
C THR A 8 -5.37 4.76 21.93
N PRO A 9 -6.21 5.25 21.00
CA PRO A 9 -6.08 6.62 20.49
C PRO A 9 -6.50 7.62 21.56
N LEU A 10 -5.75 8.71 21.67
CA LEU A 10 -6.15 9.88 22.46
C LEU A 10 -7.16 10.71 21.66
N SER A 11 -8.19 11.22 22.33
CA SER A 11 -9.06 12.23 21.73
C SER A 11 -8.27 13.51 21.40
N TRP A 12 -8.86 14.39 20.58
CA TRP A 12 -8.24 15.69 20.29
C TRP A 12 -7.95 16.50 21.56
N ALA A 13 -8.89 16.53 22.51
CA ALA A 13 -8.74 17.29 23.75
C ALA A 13 -7.61 16.74 24.64
N GLU A 14 -7.41 15.42 24.65
CA GLU A 14 -6.32 14.77 25.38
C GLU A 14 -4.98 14.97 24.67
N THR A 15 -4.95 14.74 23.36
CA THR A 15 -3.75 14.95 22.52
C THR A 15 -3.23 16.38 22.64
N LYS A 16 -4.13 17.38 22.66
CA LYS A 16 -3.75 18.79 22.81
C LYS A 16 -2.98 19.07 24.09
N LYS A 17 -3.28 18.37 25.20
CA LYS A 17 -2.58 18.53 26.48
C LYS A 17 -1.12 18.04 26.42
N VAL A 18 -0.84 17.04 25.58
CA VAL A 18 0.49 16.43 25.42
C VAL A 18 1.20 16.84 24.13
N ALA A 19 0.63 17.75 23.35
CA ALA A 19 1.16 18.15 22.04
C ALA A 19 2.60 18.68 22.09
N HIS A 20 2.97 19.38 23.17
CA HIS A 20 4.34 19.85 23.37
C HIS A 20 5.32 18.68 23.55
N HIS A 21 4.97 17.72 24.41
CA HIS A 21 5.76 16.51 24.64
C HIS A 21 5.97 15.71 23.35
N ILE A 22 4.91 15.54 22.54
CA ILE A 22 4.99 14.86 21.24
C ILE A 22 5.98 15.58 20.31
N ARG A 23 5.91 16.92 20.24
CA ARG A 23 6.80 17.71 19.39
C ARG A 23 8.26 17.60 19.83
N ASP A 24 8.52 17.76 21.13
CA ASP A 24 9.88 17.69 21.68
C ASP A 24 10.49 16.32 21.38
N HIS A 25 9.77 15.24 21.67
CA HIS A 25 10.22 13.88 21.40
C HIS A 25 10.42 13.62 19.90
N GLY A 26 9.53 14.13 19.05
CA GLY A 26 9.67 14.02 17.59
C GLY A 26 10.93 14.71 17.06
N ILE A 27 11.23 15.92 17.55
CA ILE A 27 12.46 16.64 17.20
C ILE A 27 13.69 15.88 17.70
N THR A 28 13.66 15.39 18.93
CA THR A 28 14.75 14.58 19.50
C THR A 28 15.02 13.33 18.67
N GLN A 29 13.98 12.58 18.30
CA GLN A 29 14.10 11.39 17.44
C GLN A 29 14.63 11.73 16.04
N PHE A 30 14.18 12.86 15.47
CA PHE A 30 14.69 13.36 14.21
C PHE A 30 16.18 13.68 14.27
N LEU A 31 16.62 14.42 15.30
CA LEU A 31 18.02 14.77 15.50
C LEU A 31 18.91 13.53 15.69
N TYR A 32 18.46 12.55 16.49
CA TYR A 32 19.18 11.28 16.65
C TYR A 32 19.26 10.49 15.34
N THR A 33 18.19 10.47 14.56
CA THR A 33 18.17 9.77 13.27
C THR A 33 19.09 10.46 12.28
N TRP A 34 19.03 11.80 12.19
CA TRP A 34 19.93 12.61 11.38
C TRP A 34 21.38 12.36 11.74
N ASP A 35 21.75 12.50 13.01
CA ASP A 35 23.13 12.32 13.47
C ASP A 35 23.68 10.93 13.13
N ARG A 36 22.83 9.90 13.22
CA ARG A 36 23.18 8.51 12.87
C ARG A 36 23.43 8.28 11.38
N VAL A 37 22.77 9.01 10.48
CA VAL A 37 22.78 8.69 9.03
C VAL A 37 23.27 9.83 8.14
N LYS A 38 23.57 11.02 8.68
CA LYS A 38 23.98 12.21 7.91
C LYS A 38 25.23 12.00 7.05
N ASP A 39 26.13 11.12 7.48
CA ASP A 39 27.40 10.85 6.80
C ASP A 39 27.32 9.59 5.91
N LYS A 40 26.13 8.99 5.76
CA LYS A 40 25.91 7.80 4.94
C LYS A 40 26.00 8.16 3.45
N ASN A 41 26.79 7.39 2.71
CA ASN A 41 27.07 7.60 1.29
C ASN A 41 27.19 6.26 0.55
N GLY A 42 26.94 6.27 -0.76
CA GLY A 42 27.10 5.08 -1.61
C GLY A 42 25.98 4.04 -1.51
N ASP A 43 24.82 4.41 -1.00
CA ASP A 43 23.64 3.53 -1.03
C ASP A 43 23.16 3.33 -2.48
N GLU A 44 22.69 2.11 -2.77
CA GLU A 44 22.01 1.80 -4.02
C GLU A 44 20.69 2.59 -4.13
N LEU A 45 20.34 3.02 -5.35
CA LEU A 45 19.04 3.65 -5.61
C LEU A 45 17.93 2.60 -5.53
N LEU A 46 17.35 2.49 -4.34
CA LEU A 46 16.14 1.70 -4.09
C LEU A 46 14.91 2.60 -4.21
N TRP A 47 13.91 2.12 -4.94
CA TRP A 47 12.65 2.83 -5.15
C TRP A 47 11.48 1.87 -5.30
N GLY A 48 10.26 2.38 -5.27
CA GLY A 48 9.05 1.57 -5.38
C GLY A 48 7.84 2.46 -5.63
N ASP A 49 6.77 1.86 -6.14
CA ASP A 49 5.46 2.51 -6.29
C ASP A 49 4.50 2.07 -5.18
N GLU A 50 3.51 2.92 -4.89
CA GLU A 50 2.35 2.58 -4.06
C GLU A 50 1.09 2.79 -4.90
N ILE A 51 0.19 1.79 -4.91
CA ILE A 51 -1.07 1.85 -5.67
C ILE A 51 -2.25 1.76 -4.72
N GLU A 52 -3.13 2.75 -4.81
CA GLU A 52 -4.43 2.75 -4.16
C GLU A 52 -5.53 2.21 -5.08
N TYR A 53 -6.38 1.35 -4.54
CA TYR A 53 -7.53 0.75 -5.22
C TYR A 53 -8.82 1.17 -4.53
N MET A 54 -9.90 1.24 -5.30
CA MET A 54 -11.27 1.25 -4.78
C MET A 54 -11.93 -0.10 -5.08
N VAL A 55 -12.47 -0.73 -4.05
CA VAL A 55 -13.23 -1.98 -4.16
C VAL A 55 -14.68 -1.62 -4.49
N VAL A 56 -15.16 -2.11 -5.64
CA VAL A 56 -16.50 -1.82 -6.15
C VAL A 56 -17.29 -3.11 -6.28
N SER A 57 -18.51 -3.10 -5.75
CA SER A 57 -19.54 -4.12 -5.98
C SER A 57 -20.38 -3.68 -7.16
N LEU A 58 -20.35 -4.46 -8.23
CA LEU A 58 -21.19 -4.24 -9.42
C LEU A 58 -22.41 -5.16 -9.37
N ASP A 59 -23.58 -4.55 -9.55
CA ASP A 59 -24.83 -5.25 -9.78
C ASP A 59 -25.18 -5.07 -11.26
N VAL A 60 -25.01 -6.15 -12.04
CA VAL A 60 -25.20 -6.14 -13.49
C VAL A 60 -26.68 -6.03 -13.86
N ASP A 61 -27.56 -6.63 -13.06
CA ASP A 61 -28.99 -6.66 -13.31
C ASP A 61 -29.61 -5.27 -13.13
N THR A 62 -29.22 -4.58 -12.04
CA THR A 62 -29.69 -3.22 -11.76
C THR A 62 -28.80 -2.12 -12.36
N LYS A 63 -27.71 -2.50 -13.03
CA LYS A 63 -26.69 -1.58 -13.59
C LYS A 63 -26.17 -0.58 -12.56
N ASN A 64 -25.90 -1.06 -11.35
CA ASN A 64 -25.51 -0.24 -10.21
C ASN A 64 -24.09 -0.57 -9.74
N ALA A 65 -23.34 0.45 -9.35
CA ALA A 65 -21.99 0.33 -8.84
C ALA A 65 -21.93 0.93 -7.42
N LYS A 66 -21.50 0.15 -6.44
CA LYS A 66 -21.40 0.59 -5.04
C LYS A 66 -20.00 0.34 -4.50
N LEU A 67 -19.53 1.20 -3.61
CA LEU A 67 -18.29 0.97 -2.88
C LEU A 67 -18.48 -0.17 -1.88
N SER A 68 -17.59 -1.16 -1.93
CA SER A 68 -17.60 -2.31 -1.03
C SER A 68 -16.84 -1.97 0.25
N LEU A 69 -17.52 -1.98 1.40
CA LEU A 69 -16.92 -1.66 2.70
C LEU A 69 -16.24 -2.87 3.37
N ARG A 70 -15.80 -3.86 2.58
CA ARG A 70 -15.28 -5.15 3.05
C ARG A 70 -13.75 -5.22 3.10
N GLN A 71 -13.08 -4.08 3.27
CA GLN A 71 -11.62 -3.96 3.27
C GLN A 71 -10.96 -4.96 4.23
N THR A 72 -11.43 -5.06 5.47
CA THR A 72 -10.82 -5.93 6.50
C THR A 72 -10.84 -7.40 6.10
N GLU A 73 -11.97 -7.89 5.58
CA GLU A 73 -12.11 -9.28 5.14
C GLU A 73 -11.29 -9.57 3.89
N ILE A 74 -11.19 -8.61 2.97
CA ILE A 74 -10.37 -8.73 1.76
C ILE A 74 -8.89 -8.81 2.14
N LEU A 75 -8.42 -7.92 3.02
CA LEU A 75 -7.02 -7.93 3.48
C LEU A 75 -6.65 -9.24 4.18
N ALA A 76 -7.53 -9.76 5.05
CA ALA A 76 -7.32 -11.05 5.71
C ALA A 76 -7.22 -12.21 4.71
N LYS A 77 -8.04 -12.20 3.65
CA LYS A 77 -7.94 -13.18 2.56
C LYS A 77 -6.67 -13.01 1.76
N LEU A 78 -6.31 -11.78 1.40
CA LEU A 78 -5.08 -11.48 0.65
C LEU A 78 -3.84 -11.97 1.39
N SER A 79 -3.74 -11.73 2.70
CA SER A 79 -2.61 -12.22 3.50
C SER A 79 -2.46 -13.75 3.47
N ALA A 80 -3.55 -14.49 3.26
CA ALA A 80 -3.53 -15.95 3.19
C ALA A 80 -3.16 -16.49 1.80
N ILE A 81 -3.37 -15.72 0.72
CA ILE A 81 -3.24 -16.22 -0.66
C ILE A 81 -2.05 -15.65 -1.42
N VAL A 82 -1.55 -14.46 -1.06
CA VAL A 82 -0.53 -13.75 -1.86
C VAL A 82 0.78 -14.55 -2.00
N GLY A 83 1.13 -15.40 -1.03
CA GLY A 83 2.27 -16.32 -1.14
C GLY A 83 2.04 -17.56 -2.04
N HIS A 84 0.79 -17.83 -2.42
CA HIS A 84 0.38 -19.02 -3.19
C HIS A 84 -0.17 -18.69 -4.59
N LEU A 85 -0.31 -17.41 -4.92
CA LEU A 85 -0.74 -16.98 -6.25
C LEU A 85 0.36 -17.31 -7.28
N CYS A 86 0.26 -18.48 -7.90
CA CYS A 86 1.02 -18.92 -9.07
C CYS A 86 0.72 -18.00 -10.25
N LEU A 87 1.47 -16.91 -10.37
CA LEU A 87 1.64 -16.16 -11.60
C LEU A 87 3.13 -16.15 -11.91
N ASP A 88 3.52 -16.02 -13.19
CA ASP A 88 4.88 -16.15 -13.73
C ASP A 88 5.90 -15.13 -13.18
N ILE A 89 6.03 -15.07 -11.87
CA ILE A 89 6.97 -14.29 -11.11
C ILE A 89 8.02 -15.29 -10.61
N PRO A 90 9.31 -15.00 -10.82
CA PRO A 90 10.37 -15.84 -10.28
C PRO A 90 10.19 -16.05 -8.77
N ALA A 91 10.38 -17.29 -8.30
CA ALA A 91 10.27 -17.63 -6.87
C ALA A 91 11.20 -16.83 -5.95
N SER A 92 12.15 -16.08 -6.52
CA SER A 92 13.06 -15.17 -5.82
C SER A 92 12.45 -13.81 -5.47
N VAL A 93 11.26 -13.47 -5.98
CA VAL A 93 10.62 -12.17 -5.71
C VAL A 93 9.71 -12.30 -4.50
N ALA A 94 9.91 -11.43 -3.51
CA ALA A 94 9.06 -11.40 -2.32
C ALA A 94 7.59 -11.10 -2.69
N PRO A 95 6.63 -11.70 -1.97
CA PRO A 95 5.22 -11.40 -2.18
C PRO A 95 4.93 -9.92 -1.93
N PRO A 96 4.07 -9.27 -2.73
CA PRO A 96 3.65 -7.90 -2.51
C PRO A 96 2.89 -7.78 -1.20
N THR A 97 2.91 -6.56 -0.67
CA THR A 97 2.22 -6.23 0.57
C THR A 97 0.97 -5.42 0.27
N PHE A 98 -0.09 -5.69 1.02
CA PHE A 98 -1.35 -4.96 0.95
C PHE A 98 -1.64 -4.32 2.29
N HIS A 99 -2.03 -3.05 2.29
CA HIS A 99 -2.31 -2.26 3.48
C HIS A 99 -3.74 -1.74 3.47
N PRO A 100 -4.37 -1.56 4.64
CA PRO A 100 -5.60 -0.79 4.74
C PRO A 100 -5.31 0.69 4.50
N GLU A 101 -6.26 1.35 3.83
CA GLU A 101 -6.29 2.80 3.65
C GLU A 101 -7.51 3.41 4.36
N TYR A 102 -7.55 4.74 4.46
CA TYR A 102 -8.57 5.45 5.25
C TYR A 102 -10.01 5.04 4.90
N GLY A 103 -10.32 4.94 3.61
CA GLY A 103 -11.63 4.46 3.16
C GLY A 103 -11.77 2.96 3.39
N ARG A 104 -12.87 2.51 4.02
CA ARG A 104 -13.14 1.06 4.17
C ARG A 104 -13.41 0.31 2.84
N TYR A 105 -13.43 1.04 1.74
CA TYR A 105 -13.46 0.51 0.37
C TYR A 105 -12.12 0.63 -0.34
N MET A 106 -11.09 1.17 0.32
CA MET A 106 -9.78 1.37 -0.26
C MET A 106 -8.84 0.24 0.12
N LEU A 107 -7.89 -0.05 -0.76
CA LEU A 107 -6.75 -0.92 -0.48
C LEU A 107 -5.52 -0.21 -1.02
N GLU A 108 -4.38 -0.39 -0.37
CA GLU A 108 -3.10 -0.03 -0.95
C GLU A 108 -2.29 -1.30 -1.23
N SER A 109 -1.50 -1.31 -2.29
CA SER A 109 -0.47 -2.33 -2.49
C SER A 109 0.88 -1.73 -2.86
N THR A 110 1.95 -2.43 -2.47
CA THR A 110 3.34 -2.10 -2.82
C THR A 110 4.07 -3.36 -3.31
N PRO A 111 5.15 -3.22 -4.10
CA PRO A 111 6.03 -4.33 -4.43
C PRO A 111 6.55 -5.04 -3.16
N GLY A 112 6.83 -6.34 -3.25
CA GLY A 112 7.36 -7.12 -2.12
C GLY A 112 8.82 -6.80 -1.78
N SER A 113 9.55 -6.27 -2.76
CA SER A 113 10.92 -5.75 -2.62
C SER A 113 11.03 -4.45 -3.39
N PRO A 114 11.89 -3.50 -2.94
CA PRO A 114 12.16 -2.29 -3.73
C PRO A 114 12.83 -2.65 -5.06
N PHE A 115 12.53 -1.86 -6.08
CA PHE A 115 13.24 -1.84 -7.35
C PHE A 115 14.60 -1.17 -7.20
N THR A 116 15.54 -1.55 -8.06
CA THR A 116 16.87 -0.94 -8.18
C THR A 116 16.92 0.01 -9.38
N GLY A 117 18.10 0.61 -9.64
CA GLY A 117 18.37 1.38 -10.86
C GLY A 117 18.56 0.53 -12.13
N SER A 118 18.35 -0.78 -12.09
CA SER A 118 18.53 -1.66 -13.25
C SER A 118 17.43 -1.48 -14.31
N ILE A 119 17.78 -1.68 -15.58
CA ILE A 119 16.80 -1.65 -16.69
C ILE A 119 15.75 -2.76 -16.52
N SER A 120 16.16 -3.92 -16.02
CA SER A 120 15.25 -5.05 -15.77
C SER A 120 14.15 -4.66 -14.77
N ASP A 121 14.49 -3.96 -13.70
CA ASP A 121 13.51 -3.52 -12.71
C ASP A 121 12.59 -2.44 -13.26
N LEU A 122 13.11 -1.49 -14.05
CA LEU A 122 12.31 -0.49 -14.75
C LEU A 122 11.25 -1.12 -15.67
N LEU A 123 11.60 -2.20 -16.36
CA LEU A 123 10.67 -2.95 -17.23
C LEU A 123 9.73 -3.87 -16.45
N ALA A 124 10.05 -4.21 -15.20
CA ALA A 124 9.25 -5.11 -14.37
C ALA A 124 8.09 -4.41 -13.64
N VAL A 125 8.10 -3.07 -13.55
CA VAL A 125 7.11 -2.28 -12.79
C VAL A 125 5.68 -2.62 -13.20
N GLU A 126 5.35 -2.49 -14.48
CA GLU A 126 3.96 -2.72 -14.94
C GLU A 126 3.52 -4.16 -14.68
N LYS A 127 4.40 -5.14 -14.90
CA LYS A 127 4.11 -6.55 -14.61
C LYS A 127 3.83 -6.76 -13.13
N ASN A 128 4.59 -6.11 -12.26
CA ASN A 128 4.39 -6.13 -10.82
C ASN A 128 3.05 -5.48 -10.41
N MET A 129 2.68 -4.35 -11.02
CA MET A 129 1.39 -3.68 -10.79
C MET A 129 0.21 -4.56 -11.22
N ARG A 130 0.29 -5.18 -12.41
CA ARG A 130 -0.73 -6.12 -12.91
C ARG A 130 -0.89 -7.33 -12.01
N TYR A 131 0.22 -7.86 -11.48
CA TYR A 131 0.17 -8.95 -10.52
C TYR A 131 -0.60 -8.56 -9.25
N ARG A 132 -0.31 -7.39 -8.68
CA ARG A 132 -1.02 -6.88 -7.50
C ARG A 132 -2.52 -6.65 -7.78
N GLN A 133 -2.87 -6.17 -8.97
CA GLN A 133 -4.26 -6.03 -9.41
C GLN A 133 -4.98 -7.39 -9.55
N VAL A 134 -4.35 -8.41 -10.14
CA VAL A 134 -4.97 -9.74 -10.27
C VAL A 134 -5.13 -10.39 -8.89
N ALA A 135 -4.12 -10.23 -8.02
CA ALA A 135 -4.20 -10.69 -6.64
C ALA A 135 -5.39 -10.07 -5.90
N SER A 136 -5.62 -8.76 -6.04
CA SER A 136 -6.76 -8.09 -5.41
C SER A 136 -8.12 -8.54 -5.95
N LEU A 137 -8.22 -8.90 -7.23
CA LEU A 137 -9.43 -9.40 -7.90
C LEU A 137 -9.82 -10.85 -7.54
N SER A 138 -8.87 -11.66 -7.07
CA SER A 138 -9.08 -13.08 -6.75
C SER A 138 -10.07 -13.35 -5.60
N THR A 139 -10.66 -12.30 -5.03
CA THR A 139 -11.60 -12.35 -3.90
C THR A 139 -13.09 -12.34 -4.29
N ASN A 140 -13.44 -12.57 -5.57
CA ASN A 140 -14.79 -12.42 -6.15
C ASN A 140 -15.37 -10.99 -6.01
N LEU A 141 -14.49 -9.99 -5.99
CA LEU A 141 -14.83 -8.56 -5.93
C LEU A 141 -14.01 -7.81 -6.98
N TYR A 142 -14.63 -6.85 -7.67
CA TYR A 142 -13.93 -6.03 -8.65
C TYR A 142 -13.16 -4.91 -7.93
N THR A 143 -11.86 -4.81 -8.18
CA THR A 143 -10.99 -3.74 -7.69
C THR A 143 -10.62 -2.84 -8.85
N TYR A 144 -10.96 -1.57 -8.75
CA TYR A 144 -10.64 -0.56 -9.74
C TYR A 144 -9.52 0.33 -9.22
N THR A 145 -8.57 0.65 -10.10
CA THR A 145 -7.59 1.70 -9.85
C THR A 145 -8.10 2.96 -10.57
N LEU A 146 -8.13 4.10 -9.88
CA LEU A 146 -8.42 5.38 -10.52
C LEU A 146 -7.20 5.84 -11.30
N SER A 147 -7.08 5.44 -12.57
CA SER A 147 -6.19 6.13 -13.48
C SER A 147 -6.83 7.47 -13.86
N LYS A 148 -6.12 8.58 -13.67
CA LYS A 148 -6.50 9.86 -14.26
C LYS A 148 -6.20 9.81 -15.76
N GLU A 149 -6.96 9.02 -16.52
CA GLU A 149 -6.96 9.16 -17.97
C GLU A 149 -7.88 10.33 -18.32
N LYS A 150 -7.31 11.38 -18.92
CA LYS A 150 -8.10 12.38 -19.64
C LYS A 150 -8.90 11.61 -20.70
N PRO A 151 -10.22 11.78 -20.78
CA PRO A 151 -10.97 11.24 -21.90
C PRO A 151 -10.41 11.87 -23.17
N GLY A 152 -9.82 11.03 -24.02
CA GLY A 152 -9.35 11.43 -25.34
C GLY A 152 -10.53 11.92 -26.17
N SER A 153 -10.31 13.06 -26.84
CA SER A 153 -11.16 13.65 -27.87
C SER A 153 -11.35 12.73 -29.07
#